data_AF-A0A9C8XDU8-F1
#
_entry.id   AF-A0A9C8XDU8-F1
#
_cell.length_a   1.000
_cell.length_b   1.000
_cell.length_c   1.000
_cell.angle_alpha   90.00
_cell.angle_beta   90.00
_cell.angle_gamma   90.00
#
_symmetry.space_group_name_H-M   'P 1'
#
loop_
_entity.id
_entity.type
_entity.pdbx_description
1 polymer ?
#
loop_
_entity_poly.entity_id
_entity_poly.type
_entity_poly.pdbx_seq_one_letter_code
_entity_poly.pdbx_strand_id
1 'polypeptide(L)'
;MNKRFIVLTSLLFSSLLLISSCSEDNSSFETPNTSGTASNNSPVSQKNFTLLASPTEVSFFDIEKGFNEQTSKISVRIGDSKNQLVTGERTIYFRTEWGLIDPSCTTKDGACEVTWRTMRSEDVPSDLRNTIVAYSHGGQETYQDFNGNNRYDDGDTYEDLEEPYIDLDRSGDYSSGDVIIDTINGLDLTGANQKHDDADGYYNGPDCSHSTDCSPVLSNITVWAANTILLTTNKASLGGSVSGLTTGTLVLQSPGVFDLVISTDGAFTFPPDLSLGSSYNVTVKTNPAGLTCTVTDGQGVIYSDITNIAVNCS
;
A
#
# COMPACT_ATOMS: atom_id res chain seq x y z
N MET A 1 -14.09 27.04 19.53
CA MET A 1 -12.92 27.63 20.20
C MET A 1 -12.25 26.56 21.06
N ASN A 2 -11.20 25.91 20.55
CA ASN A 2 -9.97 25.60 21.29
C ASN A 2 -9.00 24.93 20.30
N LYS A 3 -8.09 25.75 19.76
CA LYS A 3 -6.96 25.30 18.93
C LYS A 3 -5.86 24.82 19.88
N ARG A 4 -5.40 23.58 19.74
CA ARG A 4 -4.11 23.15 20.30
C ARG A 4 -3.14 22.93 19.14
N PHE A 5 -2.23 23.90 19.01
CA PHE A 5 -1.01 23.80 18.20
C PHE A 5 -0.08 22.77 18.84
N ILE A 6 0.37 21.79 18.06
CA ILE A 6 1.56 20.99 18.40
C ILE A 6 2.71 21.59 17.59
N VAL A 7 3.72 22.09 18.31
CA VAL A 7 4.98 22.56 17.76
C VAL A 7 5.87 21.33 17.54
N LEU A 8 6.14 20.98 16.28
CA LEU A 8 7.20 20.02 15.94
C LEU A 8 8.54 20.76 15.92
N THR A 9 9.32 20.65 16.99
CA THR A 9 10.77 20.93 16.95
C THR A 9 11.48 19.69 16.44
N SER A 10 12.10 19.80 15.26
CA SER A 10 12.99 18.78 14.70
C SER A 10 14.27 18.70 15.53
N LEU A 11 14.49 17.56 16.19
CA LEU A 11 15.79 17.17 16.70
C LEU A 11 16.35 16.10 15.77
N LEU A 12 17.33 16.50 14.97
CA LEU A 12 18.26 15.61 14.28
C LEU A 12 19.03 14.81 15.35
N PHE A 13 18.70 13.55 15.50
CA PHE A 13 19.64 12.54 16.00
C PHE A 13 19.74 11.42 14.98
N SER A 14 20.84 11.49 14.23
CA SER A 14 21.49 10.33 13.62
C SER A 14 21.82 9.34 14.73
N SER A 15 21.18 8.17 14.70
CA SER A 15 21.75 6.83 14.89
C SER A 15 20.63 5.87 15.29
N LEU A 16 20.23 5.08 14.31
CA LEU A 16 19.74 3.71 14.41
C LEU A 16 19.52 3.19 15.84
N LEU A 17 18.28 3.26 16.34
CA LEU A 17 17.81 2.35 17.37
C LEU A 17 16.87 1.32 16.73
N LEU A 18 17.48 0.42 15.95
CA LEU A 18 16.88 -0.88 15.67
C LEU A 18 17.02 -1.69 16.97
N ILE A 19 15.91 -1.98 17.63
CA ILE A 19 15.87 -3.15 18.51
C ILE A 19 15.81 -4.35 17.56
N SER A 20 16.97 -4.76 17.04
CA SER A 20 17.14 -6.12 16.57
C SER A 20 17.71 -6.92 17.74
N SER A 21 17.00 -7.96 18.15
CA SER A 21 17.69 -9.13 18.66
C SER A 21 18.38 -9.78 17.47
N CYS A 22 19.57 -9.30 17.10
CA CYS A 22 20.43 -10.03 16.20
C CYS A 22 21.10 -11.14 17.00
N SER A 23 20.72 -12.37 16.71
CA SER A 23 21.65 -13.49 16.76
C SER A 23 22.87 -13.12 15.90
N GLU A 24 24.08 -13.33 16.39
CA GLU A 24 25.33 -13.05 15.66
C GLU A 24 25.67 -14.11 14.60
N ASP A 25 24.82 -15.13 14.44
CA ASP A 25 24.89 -15.96 13.26
C ASP A 25 24.18 -15.26 12.11
N ASN A 26 24.77 -15.30 10.92
CA ASN A 26 24.14 -14.86 9.67
C ASN A 26 23.00 -15.83 9.27
N SER A 27 22.26 -16.35 10.25
CA SER A 27 21.11 -17.21 10.07
C SER A 27 19.98 -16.34 9.51
N SER A 28 19.33 -16.84 8.47
CA SER A 28 18.05 -16.29 8.05
C SER A 28 17.12 -16.30 9.27
N PHE A 29 16.34 -15.24 9.43
CA PHE A 29 15.23 -15.23 10.38
C PHE A 29 14.35 -16.46 10.10
N GLU A 30 14.54 -17.52 10.87
CA GLU A 30 13.72 -18.72 10.76
C GLU A 30 12.40 -18.42 11.45
N THR A 31 11.30 -18.48 10.69
CA THR A 31 9.98 -18.53 11.30
C THR A 31 9.93 -19.76 12.21
N PRO A 32 9.32 -19.69 13.40
CA PRO A 32 9.22 -20.85 14.29
C PRO A 32 8.75 -22.08 13.53
N ASN A 33 9.46 -23.21 13.68
CA ASN A 33 9.03 -24.48 13.10
C ASN A 33 7.70 -24.89 13.75
N THR A 34 6.61 -24.78 12.99
CA THR A 34 5.24 -25.13 13.43
C THR A 34 4.95 -26.62 13.32
N SER A 35 5.87 -27.43 12.78
CA SER A 35 5.69 -28.87 12.63
C SER A 35 5.42 -29.54 13.98
N GLY A 36 4.21 -30.09 14.14
CA GLY A 36 3.76 -30.73 15.38
C GLY A 36 3.03 -29.81 16.38
N THR A 37 2.84 -28.52 16.08
CA THR A 37 1.88 -27.67 16.81
C THR A 37 0.44 -28.01 16.40
N ALA A 38 -0.51 -27.89 17.34
CA ALA A 38 -1.93 -28.10 17.03
C ALA A 38 -2.37 -27.10 15.95
N SER A 39 -3.12 -27.58 14.95
CA SER A 39 -3.67 -26.73 13.89
C SER A 39 -4.62 -25.70 14.49
N ASN A 40 -4.31 -24.42 14.37
CA ASN A 40 -5.25 -23.35 14.66
C ASN A 40 -6.22 -23.24 13.48
N ASN A 41 -7.44 -23.74 13.70
CA ASN A 41 -8.52 -23.72 12.71
C ASN A 41 -9.57 -22.65 13.02
N SER A 42 -9.24 -21.67 13.87
CA SER A 42 -10.13 -20.53 14.14
C SER A 42 -10.52 -19.79 12.84
N PRO A 43 -11.62 -19.04 12.85
CA PRO A 43 -11.95 -18.14 11.73
C PRO A 43 -10.83 -17.13 11.52
N VAL A 44 -10.64 -16.74 10.27
CA VAL A 44 -9.75 -15.63 9.93
C VAL A 44 -10.41 -14.33 10.40
N SER A 45 -9.72 -13.56 11.23
CA SER A 45 -10.19 -12.25 11.65
C SER A 45 -9.89 -11.21 10.57
N GLN A 46 -10.86 -10.37 10.25
CA GLN A 46 -10.71 -9.26 9.31
C GLN A 46 -9.47 -8.41 9.63
N LYS A 47 -9.28 -7.99 10.88
CA LYS A 47 -8.10 -7.24 11.34
C LYS A 47 -6.76 -7.92 11.04
N ASN A 48 -6.75 -9.25 11.05
CA ASN A 48 -5.55 -10.05 10.86
C ASN A 48 -5.48 -10.70 9.47
N PHE A 49 -6.22 -10.16 8.50
CA PHE A 49 -6.08 -10.45 7.08
C PHE A 49 -5.14 -9.44 6.44
N THR A 50 -3.88 -9.81 6.20
CA THR A 50 -2.88 -8.92 5.60
C THR A 50 -2.69 -9.23 4.12
N LEU A 51 -2.72 -8.20 3.28
CA LEU A 51 -2.41 -8.26 1.85
C LEU A 51 -1.28 -7.29 1.50
N LEU A 52 -0.21 -7.80 0.88
CA LEU A 52 0.96 -7.01 0.47
C LEU A 52 1.27 -7.24 -1.00
N ALA A 53 1.65 -6.18 -1.70
CA ALA A 53 2.22 -6.23 -3.04
C ALA A 53 3.72 -5.87 -3.00
N SER A 54 4.54 -6.56 -3.78
CA SER A 54 5.97 -6.25 -3.92
C SER A 54 6.48 -6.57 -5.33
N PRO A 55 6.95 -5.56 -6.08
CA PRO A 55 6.99 -4.13 -5.73
C PRO A 55 5.59 -3.49 -5.75
N THR A 56 5.41 -2.41 -4.99
CA THR A 56 4.19 -1.57 -5.00
C THR A 56 4.17 -0.56 -6.14
N GLU A 57 5.29 -0.34 -6.81
CA GLU A 57 5.39 0.44 -8.05
C GLU A 57 5.87 -0.47 -9.18
N VAL A 58 5.13 -0.50 -10.29
CA VAL A 58 5.43 -1.35 -11.45
C VAL A 58 5.52 -0.52 -12.72
N SER A 59 6.71 -0.49 -13.32
CA SER A 59 6.96 0.20 -14.60
C SER A 59 6.52 -0.64 -15.80
N PHE A 60 5.27 -0.51 -16.21
CA PHE A 60 4.67 -1.34 -17.28
C PHE A 60 4.90 -0.81 -18.69
N PHE A 61 5.41 0.42 -18.84
CA PHE A 61 5.59 1.05 -20.15
C PHE A 61 6.85 1.90 -20.22
N ASP A 62 7.63 1.68 -21.26
CA ASP A 62 8.81 2.44 -21.65
C ASP A 62 8.44 3.31 -22.87
N ILE A 63 8.70 4.62 -22.84
CA ILE A 63 8.35 5.51 -23.96
C ILE A 63 9.16 5.23 -25.23
N GLU A 64 10.37 4.69 -25.09
CA GLU A 64 11.26 4.34 -26.20
C GLU A 64 11.05 2.90 -26.67
N LYS A 65 10.79 1.98 -25.73
CA LYS A 65 10.72 0.52 -26.00
C LYS A 65 9.31 -0.04 -26.05
N GLY A 66 8.31 0.73 -25.62
CA GLY A 66 6.92 0.32 -25.53
C GLY A 66 6.60 -0.49 -24.28
N PHE A 67 5.57 -1.34 -24.37
CA PHE A 67 5.08 -2.15 -23.26
C PHE A 67 6.17 -3.07 -22.68
N ASN A 68 6.25 -3.12 -21.35
CA ASN A 68 7.18 -3.92 -20.59
C ASN A 68 6.41 -4.86 -19.67
N GLU A 69 6.52 -6.18 -19.89
CA GLU A 69 5.90 -7.15 -18.99
C GLU A 69 6.61 -7.14 -17.64
N GLN A 70 5.87 -6.80 -16.60
CA GLN A 70 6.35 -6.76 -15.24
C GLN A 70 5.41 -7.52 -14.31
N THR A 71 5.93 -7.89 -13.16
CA THR A 71 5.20 -8.67 -12.16
C THR A 71 5.30 -8.04 -10.78
N SER A 72 4.24 -8.18 -9.99
CA SER A 72 4.27 -7.94 -8.55
C SER A 72 3.86 -9.20 -7.84
N LYS A 73 4.61 -9.56 -6.79
CA LYS A 73 4.26 -10.67 -5.91
C LYS A 73 3.22 -10.18 -4.92
N ILE A 74 2.13 -10.93 -4.82
CA ILE A 74 1.03 -10.64 -3.92
C ILE A 74 1.07 -11.67 -2.79
N SER A 75 1.38 -11.22 -1.58
CA SER A 75 1.56 -12.08 -0.40
C SER A 75 0.43 -11.84 0.60
N VAL A 76 -0.16 -12.92 1.09
CA VAL A 76 -1.22 -12.90 2.12
C VAL A 76 -0.73 -13.59 3.38
N ARG A 77 -1.10 -13.02 4.53
CA ARG A 77 -0.96 -13.64 5.85
C ARG A 77 -2.28 -13.54 6.61
N ILE A 78 -2.67 -14.62 7.28
CA ILE A 78 -3.95 -14.72 7.99
C ILE A 78 -3.76 -15.08 9.48
N GLY A 79 -4.50 -14.40 10.33
CA GLY A 79 -4.59 -14.69 11.77
C GLY A 79 -6.02 -14.65 12.29
N ASP A 80 -6.22 -15.19 13.48
CA ASP A 80 -7.50 -15.15 14.19
C ASP A 80 -7.66 -13.87 15.02
N SER A 81 -8.78 -13.70 15.72
CA SER A 81 -9.03 -12.52 16.57
C SER A 81 -8.06 -12.36 17.76
N LYS A 82 -7.33 -13.43 18.11
CA LYS A 82 -6.38 -13.48 19.23
C LYS A 82 -4.95 -13.18 18.75
N ASN A 83 -4.79 -12.69 17.52
CA ASN A 83 -3.52 -12.43 16.85
C ASN A 83 -2.64 -13.69 16.73
N GLN A 84 -3.26 -14.87 16.66
CA GLN A 84 -2.57 -16.13 16.42
C GLN A 84 -2.67 -16.50 14.95
N LEU A 85 -1.60 -17.07 14.41
CA LEU A 85 -1.56 -17.55 13.03
C LEU A 85 -2.61 -18.64 12.83
N VAL A 86 -3.41 -18.54 11.77
CA VAL A 86 -4.34 -19.61 11.37
C VAL A 86 -3.57 -20.62 10.54
N THR A 87 -3.14 -21.71 11.17
CA THR A 87 -2.31 -22.74 10.53
C THR A 87 -3.11 -23.77 9.75
N GLY A 88 -4.43 -23.86 9.97
CA GLY A 88 -5.33 -24.62 9.12
C GLY A 88 -5.36 -24.07 7.69
N GLU A 89 -5.39 -24.95 6.70
CA GLU A 89 -5.47 -24.55 5.29
C GLU A 89 -6.73 -23.71 5.03
N ARG A 90 -6.54 -22.60 4.30
CA ARG A 90 -7.59 -21.70 3.81
C ARG A 90 -7.32 -21.37 2.37
N THR A 91 -8.37 -21.35 1.54
CA THR A 91 -8.25 -20.79 0.20
C THR A 91 -8.45 -19.29 0.27
N ILE A 92 -7.50 -18.57 -0.30
CA ILE A 92 -7.55 -17.13 -0.54
C ILE A 92 -7.83 -16.92 -2.02
N TYR A 93 -8.82 -16.11 -2.33
CA TYR A 93 -9.21 -15.76 -3.69
C TYR A 93 -8.79 -14.33 -3.99
N PHE A 94 -8.50 -14.06 -5.27
CA PHE A 94 -8.03 -12.75 -5.70
C PHE A 94 -8.89 -12.20 -6.84
N ARG A 95 -9.00 -10.88 -6.86
CA ARG A 95 -9.50 -10.07 -7.98
C ARG A 95 -8.58 -8.88 -8.16
N THR A 96 -8.52 -8.37 -9.38
CA THR A 96 -7.68 -7.22 -9.73
C THR A 96 -8.45 -6.35 -10.72
N GLU A 97 -8.30 -5.04 -10.58
CA GLU A 97 -8.89 -4.04 -11.48
C GLU A 97 -8.37 -4.22 -12.91
N TRP A 98 -7.07 -4.46 -13.02
CA TRP A 98 -6.35 -4.63 -14.26
C TRP A 98 -5.18 -5.61 -14.11
N GLY A 99 -4.60 -6.08 -15.21
CA GLY A 99 -3.56 -7.10 -15.19
C GLY A 99 -4.09 -8.51 -14.96
N LEU A 100 -3.20 -9.49 -15.00
CA LEU A 100 -3.51 -10.90 -14.76
C LEU A 100 -3.00 -11.31 -13.38
N ILE A 101 -3.84 -11.95 -12.59
CA ILE A 101 -3.49 -12.48 -11.27
C ILE A 101 -3.88 -13.94 -11.18
N ASP A 102 -3.07 -14.77 -10.50
CA ASP A 102 -3.52 -16.13 -10.19
C ASP A 102 -4.78 -16.04 -9.30
N PRO A 103 -5.87 -16.76 -9.64
CA PRO A 103 -7.18 -16.49 -9.06
C PRO A 103 -7.31 -16.89 -7.59
N SER A 104 -6.40 -17.74 -7.10
CA SER A 104 -6.41 -18.21 -5.72
C SER A 104 -5.09 -18.84 -5.28
N CYS A 105 -4.83 -18.87 -3.99
CA CYS A 105 -3.82 -19.73 -3.36
C CYS A 105 -4.37 -20.40 -2.09
N THR A 106 -3.83 -21.56 -1.73
CA THR A 106 -4.12 -22.21 -0.45
C THR A 106 -3.02 -21.89 0.55
N THR A 107 -3.40 -21.45 1.74
CA THR A 107 -2.45 -21.13 2.80
C THR A 107 -1.72 -22.35 3.30
N LYS A 108 -0.42 -22.18 3.54
CA LYS A 108 0.41 -23.11 4.30
C LYS A 108 0.97 -22.32 5.48
N ASP A 109 0.72 -22.79 6.69
CA ASP A 109 1.10 -22.10 7.92
C ASP A 109 0.64 -20.62 7.90
N GLY A 110 -0.63 -20.40 7.55
CA GLY A 110 -1.26 -19.08 7.55
C GLY A 110 -0.73 -18.08 6.52
N ALA A 111 0.02 -18.52 5.50
CA ALA A 111 0.48 -17.65 4.43
C ALA A 111 0.33 -18.30 3.03
N CYS A 112 0.07 -17.49 2.02
CA CYS A 112 0.26 -17.89 0.62
C CYS A 112 0.60 -16.69 -0.27
N GLU A 113 1.07 -16.98 -1.48
CA GLU A 113 1.48 -15.96 -2.45
C GLU A 113 0.95 -16.30 -3.85
N VAL A 114 0.60 -15.27 -4.62
CA VAL A 114 0.27 -15.34 -6.04
C VAL A 114 1.06 -14.30 -6.82
N THR A 115 1.11 -14.43 -8.15
CA THR A 115 1.75 -13.43 -9.02
C THR A 115 0.71 -12.61 -9.75
N TRP A 116 0.79 -11.30 -9.61
CA TRP A 116 0.12 -10.35 -10.51
C TRP A 116 1.08 -9.93 -11.63
N ARG A 117 0.55 -9.76 -12.85
CA ARG A 117 1.32 -9.45 -14.06
C ARG A 117 0.62 -8.38 -14.87
N THR A 118 1.40 -7.43 -15.37
CA THR A 118 0.91 -6.45 -16.35
C THR A 118 0.41 -7.14 -17.61
N MET A 119 -0.66 -6.64 -18.23
CA MET A 119 -1.14 -7.14 -19.52
C MET A 119 -1.05 -6.05 -20.59
N ARG A 120 -0.94 -6.42 -21.86
CA ARG A 120 -1.01 -5.44 -22.95
C ARG A 120 -2.48 -5.16 -23.29
N SER A 121 -3.11 -4.26 -22.54
CA SER A 121 -4.50 -3.83 -22.75
C SER A 121 -4.57 -2.30 -22.90
N GLU A 122 -5.55 -1.82 -23.66
CA GLU A 122 -5.89 -0.39 -23.77
C GLU A 122 -6.67 0.10 -22.53
N ASP A 123 -7.23 -0.83 -21.74
CA ASP A 123 -8.03 -0.55 -20.54
C ASP A 123 -7.17 -0.34 -19.28
N VAL A 124 -5.98 0.24 -19.42
CA VAL A 124 -5.15 0.59 -18.25
C VAL A 124 -5.93 1.58 -17.38
N PRO A 125 -5.97 1.40 -16.04
CA PRO A 125 -6.63 2.34 -15.13
C PRO A 125 -6.17 3.78 -15.40
N SER A 126 -7.13 4.68 -15.58
CA SER A 126 -6.84 6.05 -16.01
C SER A 126 -6.05 6.87 -14.99
N ASP A 127 -6.12 6.50 -13.72
CA ASP A 127 -5.38 7.09 -12.61
C ASP A 127 -4.06 6.36 -12.32
N LEU A 128 -3.72 5.35 -13.14
CA LEU A 128 -2.53 4.52 -13.04
C LEU A 128 -2.42 3.78 -11.70
N ARG A 129 -3.54 3.50 -11.04
CA ARG A 129 -3.56 2.68 -9.82
C ARG A 129 -4.30 1.40 -10.14
N ASN A 130 -3.70 0.28 -9.78
CA ASN A 130 -4.32 -1.03 -9.91
C ASN A 130 -4.67 -1.56 -8.53
N THR A 131 -5.97 -1.66 -8.24
CA THR A 131 -6.44 -2.26 -6.99
C THR A 131 -6.50 -3.78 -7.10
N ILE A 132 -5.97 -4.46 -6.09
CA ILE A 132 -6.04 -5.91 -5.90
C ILE A 132 -6.82 -6.16 -4.62
N VAL A 133 -7.82 -7.02 -4.70
CA VAL A 133 -8.61 -7.48 -3.56
C VAL A 133 -8.34 -8.95 -3.34
N ALA A 134 -8.07 -9.32 -2.08
CA ALA A 134 -7.97 -10.68 -1.63
C ALA A 134 -9.05 -10.97 -0.59
N TYR A 135 -9.69 -12.13 -0.67
CA TYR A 135 -10.76 -12.51 0.27
C TYR A 135 -10.71 -13.99 0.63
N SER A 136 -11.31 -14.32 1.78
CA SER A 136 -11.46 -15.71 2.24
C SER A 136 -12.81 -15.90 2.92
N HIS A 137 -13.46 -17.02 2.62
CA HIS A 137 -14.70 -17.41 3.26
C HIS A 137 -14.44 -18.03 4.64
N GLY A 138 -15.44 -17.98 5.51
CA GLY A 138 -15.36 -18.59 6.84
C GLY A 138 -14.53 -17.77 7.83
N GLY A 139 -14.36 -16.47 7.58
CA GLY A 139 -13.77 -15.52 8.50
C GLY A 139 -14.79 -14.99 9.51
N GLN A 140 -14.35 -13.99 10.26
CA GLN A 140 -15.16 -13.27 11.24
C GLN A 140 -14.80 -11.78 11.22
N GLU A 141 -15.76 -10.98 11.66
CA GLU A 141 -15.57 -9.55 11.81
C GLU A 141 -14.60 -9.21 12.94
N THR A 142 -14.05 -8.00 12.84
CA THR A 142 -13.19 -7.42 13.87
C THR A 142 -14.04 -6.91 15.01
N TYR A 143 -13.63 -7.20 16.24
CA TYR A 143 -14.15 -6.52 17.42
C TYR A 143 -13.01 -6.00 18.31
N GLN A 144 -13.32 -4.99 19.11
CA GLN A 144 -12.48 -4.48 20.18
C GLN A 144 -12.99 -5.05 21.50
N ASP A 145 -12.19 -5.92 22.09
CA ASP A 145 -12.43 -6.51 23.40
C ASP A 145 -11.98 -5.53 24.50
N PHE A 146 -12.92 -4.82 25.10
CA PHE A 146 -12.61 -3.83 26.15
C PHE A 146 -12.40 -4.46 27.52
N ASN A 147 -12.94 -5.66 27.74
CA ASN A 147 -12.90 -6.33 29.04
C ASN A 147 -11.80 -7.43 29.13
N GLY A 148 -11.17 -7.76 28.00
CA GLY A 148 -10.04 -8.68 27.87
C GLY A 148 -10.39 -10.16 27.97
N ASN A 149 -11.66 -10.55 27.75
CA ASN A 149 -12.11 -11.92 27.92
C ASN A 149 -12.05 -12.77 26.64
N ASN A 150 -11.61 -12.18 25.52
CA ASN A 150 -11.51 -12.77 24.19
C ASN A 150 -12.84 -13.27 23.60
N ARG A 151 -13.93 -12.58 23.89
CA ARG A 151 -15.26 -12.77 23.29
C ARG A 151 -15.83 -11.42 22.93
N TYR A 152 -16.73 -11.39 21.94
CA TYR A 152 -17.50 -10.18 21.67
C TYR A 152 -18.74 -10.17 22.57
N ASP A 153 -18.81 -9.25 23.53
CA ASP A 153 -19.93 -9.14 24.47
C ASP A 153 -20.34 -7.69 24.80
N ASP A 154 -21.36 -7.55 25.67
CA ASP A 154 -21.94 -6.25 26.04
C ASP A 154 -20.86 -5.28 26.56
N GLY A 155 -20.60 -4.22 25.79
CA GLY A 155 -19.56 -3.23 26.08
C GLY A 155 -18.41 -3.22 25.08
N ASP A 156 -18.35 -4.22 24.21
CA ASP A 156 -17.45 -4.26 23.06
C ASP A 156 -18.00 -3.47 21.86
N THR A 157 -17.13 -3.23 20.88
CA THR A 157 -17.51 -2.63 19.59
C THR A 157 -16.96 -3.48 18.47
N TYR A 158 -17.63 -3.50 17.32
CA TYR A 158 -17.20 -4.25 16.15
C TYR A 158 -17.22 -3.40 14.87
N GLU A 159 -16.57 -3.92 13.83
CA GLU A 159 -16.63 -3.41 12.47
C GLU A 159 -17.54 -4.34 11.65
N ASP A 160 -18.64 -3.79 11.16
CA ASP A 160 -19.65 -4.48 10.35
C ASP A 160 -19.19 -4.51 8.89
N LEU A 161 -19.11 -5.69 8.28
CA LEU A 161 -18.53 -5.89 6.95
C LEU A 161 -19.59 -6.11 5.88
N GLU A 162 -19.52 -5.25 4.87
CA GLU A 162 -20.18 -5.45 3.58
C GLU A 162 -19.40 -6.43 2.69
N GLU A 163 -19.99 -6.77 1.55
CA GLU A 163 -19.31 -7.57 0.54
C GLU A 163 -18.04 -6.89 0.00
N PRO A 164 -17.04 -7.67 -0.42
CA PRO A 164 -15.86 -7.11 -1.08
C PRO A 164 -16.21 -6.47 -2.44
N TYR A 165 -15.49 -5.42 -2.79
CA TYR A 165 -15.54 -4.78 -4.10
C TYR A 165 -14.16 -4.21 -4.47
N ILE A 166 -13.97 -3.95 -5.77
CA ILE A 166 -12.86 -3.16 -6.28
C ILE A 166 -13.33 -1.72 -6.38
N ASP A 167 -12.86 -0.88 -5.46
CA ASP A 167 -13.08 0.57 -5.43
C ASP A 167 -12.33 1.24 -6.60
N LEU A 168 -13.05 1.51 -7.69
CA LEU A 168 -12.54 2.11 -8.93
C LEU A 168 -12.39 3.62 -8.85
N ASP A 169 -13.16 4.29 -7.99
CA ASP A 169 -13.18 5.75 -7.87
C ASP A 169 -12.38 6.29 -6.67
N ARG A 170 -11.91 5.38 -5.81
CA ARG A 170 -11.03 5.59 -4.66
C ARG A 170 -11.73 6.40 -3.57
N SER A 171 -13.05 6.29 -3.50
CA SER A 171 -13.87 6.94 -2.49
C SER A 171 -13.72 6.31 -1.12
N GLY A 172 -13.36 5.03 -1.06
CA GLY A 172 -13.31 4.23 0.18
C GLY A 172 -14.65 3.64 0.59
N ASP A 173 -15.70 3.84 -0.21
CA ASP A 173 -17.06 3.28 -0.02
C ASP A 173 -17.53 2.64 -1.35
N TYR A 174 -18.47 1.70 -1.32
CA TYR A 174 -19.04 1.17 -2.56
C TYR A 174 -19.84 2.24 -3.32
N SER A 175 -19.57 2.37 -4.62
CA SER A 175 -20.20 3.34 -5.51
C SER A 175 -20.69 2.71 -6.83
N SER A 176 -21.58 3.43 -7.52
CA SER A 176 -22.05 2.99 -8.84
C SER A 176 -20.92 3.09 -9.86
N GLY A 177 -20.37 1.93 -10.22
CA GLY A 177 -19.22 1.82 -11.12
C GLY A 177 -18.20 0.80 -10.63
N ASP A 178 -18.16 0.53 -9.33
CA ASP A 178 -17.25 -0.43 -8.73
C ASP A 178 -17.54 -1.86 -9.13
N VAL A 179 -16.49 -2.69 -9.07
CA VAL A 179 -16.60 -4.10 -9.42
C VAL A 179 -16.95 -4.90 -8.17
N ILE A 180 -18.15 -5.46 -8.19
CA ILE A 180 -18.68 -6.30 -7.12
C ILE A 180 -17.92 -7.63 -7.06
N ILE A 181 -17.55 -8.06 -5.86
CA ILE A 181 -17.07 -9.41 -5.59
C ILE A 181 -18.15 -10.11 -4.76
N ASP A 182 -19.10 -10.69 -5.49
CA ASP A 182 -20.30 -11.37 -4.97
C ASP A 182 -19.90 -12.60 -4.15
N THR A 183 -20.19 -12.57 -2.85
CA THR A 183 -19.79 -13.58 -1.88
C THR A 183 -20.83 -13.76 -0.78
N ILE A 184 -20.71 -14.83 0.01
CA ILE A 184 -21.63 -15.02 1.13
C ILE A 184 -21.42 -13.91 2.17
N ASN A 185 -22.51 -13.22 2.52
CA ASN A 185 -22.60 -12.27 3.63
C ASN A 185 -23.91 -12.49 4.44
N GLY A 186 -24.14 -11.68 5.49
CA GLY A 186 -25.32 -11.83 6.36
C GLY A 186 -26.67 -11.58 5.67
N LEU A 187 -26.70 -10.88 4.55
CA LEU A 187 -27.90 -10.56 3.75
C LEU A 187 -28.03 -11.44 2.47
N ASP A 188 -26.94 -11.96 1.93
CA ASP A 188 -26.87 -12.93 0.85
C ASP A 188 -26.15 -14.23 1.28
N LEU A 189 -26.96 -15.21 1.66
CA LEU A 189 -26.49 -16.54 2.05
C LEU A 189 -26.04 -17.42 0.87
N THR A 190 -26.26 -16.95 -0.35
CA THR A 190 -25.93 -17.68 -1.58
C THR A 190 -24.64 -17.19 -2.22
N GLY A 191 -24.26 -15.92 -2.02
CA GLY A 191 -23.11 -15.28 -2.64
C GLY A 191 -23.14 -15.38 -4.16
N ALA A 192 -24.32 -15.18 -4.74
CA ALA A 192 -24.56 -15.39 -6.17
C ALA A 192 -25.68 -14.51 -6.74
N ASN A 193 -26.03 -13.41 -6.08
CA ASN A 193 -27.13 -12.54 -6.50
C ASN A 193 -26.72 -11.44 -7.49
N GLN A 194 -25.41 -11.31 -7.76
CA GLN A 194 -24.75 -10.31 -8.62
C GLN A 194 -25.00 -8.86 -8.22
N LYS A 195 -25.20 -8.61 -6.94
CA LYS A 195 -25.36 -7.29 -6.35
C LYS A 195 -24.32 -7.12 -5.26
N HIS A 196 -24.08 -5.87 -4.92
CA HIS A 196 -23.40 -5.52 -3.69
C HIS A 196 -24.45 -5.53 -2.57
N ASP A 197 -24.21 -6.32 -1.54
CA ASP A 197 -24.98 -6.34 -0.32
C ASP A 197 -24.23 -5.63 0.81
N ASP A 198 -24.90 -4.65 1.40
CA ASP A 198 -24.42 -3.93 2.57
C ASP A 198 -24.28 -4.90 3.77
N ALA A 199 -23.60 -4.43 4.81
CA ALA A 199 -23.43 -5.16 6.06
C ALA A 199 -24.79 -5.45 6.76
N ASP A 200 -24.87 -6.54 7.53
CA ASP A 200 -26.16 -7.04 8.07
C ASP A 200 -26.60 -6.34 9.37
N GLY A 201 -25.76 -5.49 9.95
CA GLY A 201 -26.03 -4.79 11.21
C GLY A 201 -25.78 -5.65 12.45
N TYR A 202 -25.08 -6.79 12.33
CA TYR A 202 -24.77 -7.69 13.42
C TYR A 202 -23.33 -8.19 13.35
N TYR A 203 -22.78 -8.56 14.49
CA TYR A 203 -21.50 -9.23 14.57
C TYR A 203 -21.57 -10.68 14.03
N ASN A 204 -20.81 -10.96 12.98
CA ASN A 204 -20.58 -12.30 12.45
C ASN A 204 -19.27 -12.91 13.00
N GLY A 205 -19.37 -13.62 14.12
CA GLY A 205 -18.26 -14.41 14.68
C GLY A 205 -18.72 -15.50 15.66
N PRO A 206 -18.00 -16.64 15.78
CA PRO A 206 -18.43 -17.78 16.60
C PRO A 206 -18.32 -17.55 18.11
N ASP A 207 -17.50 -16.59 18.55
CA ASP A 207 -17.30 -16.24 19.96
C ASP A 207 -18.24 -15.09 20.41
N CYS A 208 -19.38 -14.90 19.74
CA CYS A 208 -20.36 -13.86 20.09
C CYS A 208 -21.16 -14.20 21.35
N SER A 209 -21.22 -13.27 22.30
CA SER A 209 -22.00 -13.33 23.53
C SER A 209 -22.75 -12.02 23.83
N HIS A 210 -22.78 -11.08 22.87
CA HIS A 210 -23.55 -9.83 22.98
C HIS A 210 -25.06 -10.11 23.09
N SER A 211 -25.75 -9.30 23.87
CA SER A 211 -27.18 -9.49 24.15
C SER A 211 -28.09 -9.24 22.94
N THR A 212 -27.68 -8.36 22.01
CA THR A 212 -28.48 -7.94 20.85
C THR A 212 -27.81 -8.04 19.50
N ASP A 213 -26.47 -8.10 19.46
CA ASP A 213 -25.71 -7.78 18.24
C ASP A 213 -25.05 -9.04 17.67
N CYS A 214 -25.35 -10.22 18.20
CA CYS A 214 -24.93 -11.48 17.58
C CYS A 214 -25.80 -11.77 16.35
N SER A 215 -25.18 -12.00 15.19
CA SER A 215 -25.94 -12.31 13.99
C SER A 215 -26.76 -13.60 14.19
N PRO A 216 -28.08 -13.55 13.95
CA PRO A 216 -28.93 -14.73 14.07
C PRO A 216 -28.84 -15.63 12.84
N VAL A 217 -28.14 -15.21 11.79
CA VAL A 217 -28.11 -15.86 10.48
C VAL A 217 -26.78 -16.57 10.25
N LEU A 218 -25.66 -15.86 10.40
CA LEU A 218 -24.32 -16.38 10.13
C LEU A 218 -23.34 -16.04 11.25
N SER A 219 -22.60 -17.04 11.72
CA SER A 219 -21.48 -16.85 12.66
C SER A 219 -20.13 -16.63 11.95
N ASN A 220 -20.08 -16.77 10.62
CA ASN A 220 -18.87 -16.62 9.82
C ASN A 220 -19.25 -15.96 8.49
N ILE A 221 -18.37 -15.08 8.00
CA ILE A 221 -18.57 -14.28 6.79
C ILE A 221 -17.35 -14.37 5.88
N THR A 222 -17.41 -13.73 4.71
CA THR A 222 -16.24 -13.44 3.90
C THR A 222 -15.47 -12.25 4.49
N VAL A 223 -14.17 -12.42 4.71
CA VAL A 223 -13.25 -11.35 5.12
C VAL A 223 -12.34 -10.99 3.95
N TRP A 224 -11.92 -9.74 3.86
CA TRP A 224 -11.20 -9.26 2.68
C TRP A 224 -10.25 -8.11 2.99
N ALA A 225 -9.25 -7.93 2.12
CA ALA A 225 -8.35 -6.79 2.17
C ALA A 225 -8.03 -6.33 0.75
N ALA A 226 -7.78 -5.03 0.59
CA ALA A 226 -7.36 -4.43 -0.66
C ALA A 226 -5.93 -3.88 -0.57
N ASN A 227 -5.21 -3.90 -1.68
CA ASN A 227 -3.91 -3.27 -1.83
C ASN A 227 -3.80 -2.65 -3.23
N THR A 228 -3.04 -1.57 -3.37
CA THR A 228 -2.92 -0.84 -4.63
C THR A 228 -1.49 -0.89 -5.14
N ILE A 229 -1.33 -1.30 -6.39
CA ILE A 229 -0.07 -1.17 -7.15
C ILE A 229 -0.14 0.12 -7.95
N LEU A 230 0.88 0.98 -7.81
CA LEU A 230 1.07 2.12 -8.68
C LEU A 230 1.69 1.66 -10.00
N LEU A 231 0.98 1.89 -11.09
CA LEU A 231 1.47 1.69 -12.43
C LEU A 231 2.27 2.93 -12.84
N THR A 232 3.50 2.74 -13.29
CA THR A 232 4.33 3.85 -13.75
C THR A 232 4.87 3.58 -15.14
N THR A 233 5.37 4.64 -15.76
CA THR A 233 6.37 4.52 -16.82
C THR A 233 7.76 4.45 -16.19
N ASN A 234 8.79 4.20 -16.99
CA ASN A 234 10.16 4.34 -16.53
C ASN A 234 10.40 5.75 -15.96
N LYS A 235 11.28 5.87 -14.96
CA LYS A 235 11.70 7.14 -14.36
C LYS A 235 13.17 7.41 -14.72
N ALA A 236 13.56 8.68 -14.70
CA ALA A 236 14.95 9.08 -14.80
C ALA A 236 15.24 10.26 -13.88
N SER A 237 16.51 10.39 -13.53
CA SER A 237 17.00 11.40 -12.59
C SER A 237 17.05 12.79 -13.24
N LEU A 238 16.77 13.81 -12.43
CA LEU A 238 16.90 15.22 -12.80
C LEU A 238 18.00 15.85 -11.95
N GLY A 239 19.09 16.26 -12.59
CA GLY A 239 20.26 16.75 -11.88
C GLY A 239 21.17 17.62 -12.75
N GLY A 240 22.27 18.03 -12.13
CA GLY A 240 23.16 19.03 -12.69
C GLY A 240 24.36 19.32 -11.81
N SER A 241 24.96 20.49 -12.00
CA SER A 241 26.05 21.00 -11.16
C SER A 241 25.85 22.46 -10.81
N VAL A 242 26.25 22.82 -9.59
CA VAL A 242 26.34 24.20 -9.10
C VAL A 242 27.82 24.61 -9.11
N SER A 243 28.08 25.84 -9.59
CA SER A 243 29.39 26.48 -9.50
C SER A 243 29.27 27.94 -9.04
N GLY A 244 30.28 28.44 -8.33
CA GLY A 244 30.34 29.82 -7.86
C GLY A 244 29.56 30.10 -6.57
N LEU A 245 29.02 29.07 -5.91
CA LEU A 245 28.37 29.17 -4.61
C LEU A 245 29.42 29.30 -3.50
N THR A 246 29.94 30.51 -3.35
CA THR A 246 31.01 30.82 -2.38
C THR A 246 30.48 31.07 -0.96
N THR A 247 29.22 31.50 -0.83
CA THR A 247 28.58 31.81 0.46
C THR A 247 27.07 31.55 0.41
N GLY A 248 26.44 31.36 1.57
CA GLY A 248 24.98 31.25 1.69
C GLY A 248 24.41 29.89 1.30
N THR A 249 23.12 29.86 0.99
CA THR A 249 22.39 28.65 0.60
C THR A 249 21.51 28.94 -0.60
N LEU A 250 21.64 28.10 -1.62
CA LEU A 250 20.82 28.11 -2.81
C LEU A 250 19.65 27.14 -2.60
N VAL A 251 18.45 27.54 -3.01
CA VAL A 251 17.30 26.62 -3.08
C VAL A 251 16.83 26.56 -4.53
N LEU A 252 16.87 25.36 -5.11
CA LEU A 252 16.33 25.07 -6.44
C LEU A 252 14.96 24.40 -6.31
N GLN A 253 14.09 24.63 -7.29
CA GLN A 253 12.78 23.99 -7.38
C GLN A 253 12.48 23.56 -8.82
N SER A 254 11.69 22.51 -8.97
CA SER A 254 11.02 22.13 -10.22
C SER A 254 9.67 21.47 -9.89
N PRO A 255 8.64 21.57 -10.75
CA PRO A 255 7.38 20.85 -10.53
C PRO A 255 7.61 19.33 -10.42
N GLY A 256 6.89 18.68 -9.51
CA GLY A 256 6.94 17.23 -9.32
C GLY A 256 8.11 16.70 -8.47
N VAL A 257 9.02 17.56 -8.01
CA VAL A 257 10.14 17.19 -7.12
C VAL A 257 10.16 18.01 -5.83
N PHE A 258 10.92 17.55 -4.84
CA PHE A 258 11.17 18.33 -3.62
C PHE A 258 12.13 19.50 -3.89
N ASP A 259 11.95 20.60 -3.16
CA ASP A 259 12.93 21.69 -3.17
C ASP A 259 14.30 21.16 -2.74
N LEU A 260 15.32 21.55 -3.49
CA LEU A 260 16.69 21.11 -3.23
C LEU A 260 17.50 22.25 -2.64
N VAL A 261 17.99 22.03 -1.41
CA VAL A 261 18.82 22.97 -0.67
C VAL A 261 20.29 22.63 -0.89
N ILE A 262 21.07 23.58 -1.40
CA ILE A 262 22.47 23.39 -1.77
C ILE A 262 23.33 24.45 -1.05
N SER A 263 24.38 24.00 -0.37
CA SER A 263 25.28 24.86 0.42
C SER A 263 26.72 24.90 -0.08
N THR A 264 27.07 24.06 -1.07
CA THR A 264 28.40 24.01 -1.67
C THR A 264 28.31 23.70 -3.16
N ASP A 265 29.31 24.13 -3.91
CA ASP A 265 29.49 23.71 -5.30
C ASP A 265 29.57 22.19 -5.42
N GLY A 266 29.16 21.67 -6.58
CA GLY A 266 29.19 20.24 -6.87
C GLY A 266 27.98 19.75 -7.65
N ALA A 267 27.93 18.43 -7.86
CA ALA A 267 26.81 17.77 -8.50
C ALA A 267 25.59 17.75 -7.57
N PHE A 268 24.40 17.84 -8.15
CA PHE A 268 23.13 17.73 -7.44
C PHE A 268 22.14 16.88 -8.23
N THR A 269 21.21 16.26 -7.51
CA THR A 269 20.10 15.48 -8.08
C THR A 269 18.85 15.75 -7.25
N PHE A 270 17.71 15.98 -7.92
CA PHE A 270 16.41 16.15 -7.28
C PHE A 270 15.79 14.79 -6.93
N PRO A 271 15.31 14.59 -5.68
CA PRO A 271 14.38 13.52 -5.35
C PRO A 271 12.91 13.98 -5.44
N PRO A 272 11.96 13.10 -5.84
CA PRO A 272 12.17 11.79 -6.46
C PRO A 272 12.56 11.89 -7.95
N ASP A 273 12.93 10.76 -8.56
CA ASP A 273 13.09 10.66 -10.02
C ASP A 273 11.76 10.93 -10.73
N LEU A 274 11.84 11.52 -11.93
CA LEU A 274 10.68 11.91 -12.73
C LEU A 274 10.37 10.86 -13.79
N SER A 275 9.09 10.62 -14.05
CA SER A 275 8.65 9.75 -15.14
C SER A 275 9.15 10.25 -16.50
N LEU A 276 9.60 9.33 -17.37
CA LEU A 276 9.92 9.65 -18.75
C LEU A 276 8.70 10.29 -19.45
N GLY A 277 8.94 11.34 -20.24
CA GLY A 277 7.92 12.21 -20.86
C GLY A 277 7.50 13.41 -20.00
N SER A 278 7.86 13.44 -18.71
CA SER A 278 7.57 14.60 -17.84
C SER A 278 8.37 15.82 -18.29
N SER A 279 7.75 16.99 -18.28
CA SER A 279 8.48 18.24 -18.42
C SER A 279 9.14 18.63 -17.09
N TYR A 280 10.33 19.21 -17.15
CA TYR A 280 11.00 19.81 -15.99
C TYR A 280 11.25 21.29 -16.23
N ASN A 281 11.25 22.07 -15.14
CA ASN A 281 11.58 23.49 -15.15
C ASN A 281 12.28 23.87 -13.84
N VAL A 282 13.59 23.65 -13.80
CA VAL A 282 14.47 23.99 -12.70
C VAL A 282 14.68 25.50 -12.65
N THR A 283 14.27 26.09 -11.54
CA THR A 283 14.40 27.52 -11.27
C THR A 283 15.03 27.75 -9.90
N VAL A 284 15.65 28.92 -9.74
CA VAL A 284 16.11 29.37 -8.42
C VAL A 284 14.90 29.84 -7.62
N LYS A 285 14.58 29.14 -6.54
CA LYS A 285 13.57 29.56 -5.57
C LYS A 285 14.13 30.62 -4.62
N THR A 286 15.34 30.39 -4.11
CA THR A 286 16.02 31.31 -3.20
C THR A 286 17.48 31.44 -3.59
N ASN A 287 17.91 32.69 -3.84
CA ASN A 287 19.31 32.99 -4.08
C ASN A 287 20.11 32.98 -2.76
N PRO A 288 21.41 32.62 -2.80
CA PRO A 288 22.30 32.75 -1.65
C PRO A 288 22.49 34.23 -1.27
N ALA A 289 22.82 34.49 0.00
CA ALA A 289 23.10 35.85 0.45
C ALA A 289 24.32 36.42 -0.29
N GLY A 290 24.12 37.51 -1.05
CA GLY A 290 25.21 38.21 -1.75
C GLY A 290 25.62 37.60 -3.09
N LEU A 291 24.90 36.59 -3.60
CA LEU A 291 25.12 35.99 -4.91
C LEU A 291 23.81 35.96 -5.71
N THR A 292 23.93 36.02 -7.03
CA THR A 292 22.83 35.73 -7.94
C THR A 292 23.16 34.47 -8.73
N CYS A 293 22.30 33.45 -8.62
CA CYS A 293 22.43 32.21 -9.35
C CYS A 293 21.52 32.20 -10.58
N THR A 294 22.06 31.73 -11.71
CA THR A 294 21.32 31.55 -12.96
C THR A 294 21.35 30.08 -13.37
N VAL A 295 20.22 29.57 -13.85
CA VAL A 295 20.09 28.19 -14.34
C VAL A 295 20.17 28.19 -15.86
N THR A 296 21.03 27.35 -16.41
CA THR A 296 21.09 27.03 -17.85
C THR A 296 20.72 25.56 -18.06
N ASP A 297 20.10 25.25 -19.19
CA ASP A 297 19.51 23.94 -19.50
C ASP A 297 18.47 23.47 -18.45
N GLY A 298 17.90 24.40 -17.69
CA GLY A 298 16.94 24.10 -16.62
C GLY A 298 15.56 23.69 -17.10
N GLN A 299 15.31 23.59 -18.40
CA GLN A 299 13.99 23.26 -18.95
C GLN A 299 14.09 22.20 -20.05
N GLY A 300 13.15 21.26 -20.05
CA GLY A 300 13.09 20.21 -21.07
C GLY A 300 12.07 19.13 -20.74
N VAL A 301 12.23 17.99 -21.41
CA VAL A 301 11.44 16.77 -21.18
C VAL A 301 12.41 15.65 -20.80
N ILE A 302 12.02 14.84 -19.81
CA ILE A 302 12.79 13.72 -19.32
C ILE A 302 12.66 12.55 -20.31
N TYR A 303 13.71 12.23 -21.08
CA TYR A 303 13.79 10.99 -21.88
C TYR A 303 14.85 10.02 -21.35
N SER A 304 15.81 10.54 -20.59
CA SER A 304 16.86 9.81 -19.89
C SER A 304 17.32 10.63 -18.69
N ASP A 305 18.32 10.14 -17.96
CA ASP A 305 18.94 10.91 -16.87
C ASP A 305 19.44 12.26 -17.38
N ILE A 306 18.98 13.33 -16.75
CA ILE A 306 19.42 14.70 -17.00
C ILE A 306 20.50 15.03 -15.98
N THR A 307 21.70 15.30 -16.46
CA THR A 307 22.87 15.64 -15.62
C THR A 307 23.57 16.92 -16.05
N ASN A 308 23.06 17.60 -17.08
CA ASN A 308 23.70 18.75 -17.72
C ASN A 308 23.15 20.11 -17.27
N ILE A 309 22.23 20.15 -16.29
CA ILE A 309 21.76 21.43 -15.76
C ILE A 309 22.93 22.13 -15.09
N ALA A 310 23.22 23.35 -15.52
CA ALA A 310 24.28 24.14 -14.90
C ALA A 310 23.68 25.32 -14.15
N VAL A 311 24.11 25.49 -12.91
CA VAL A 311 23.73 26.62 -12.08
C VAL A 311 24.99 27.41 -11.75
N ASN A 312 25.06 28.64 -12.22
CA ASN A 312 26.20 29.52 -12.03
C ASN A 312 25.81 30.65 -11.10
N CYS A 313 26.53 30.80 -9.99
CA CYS A 313 26.33 31.84 -8.99
C CYS A 313 27.48 32.87 -9.06
N SER A 314 27.15 34.16 -9.03
CA SER A 314 28.12 35.27 -9.06
C SER A 314 27.70 36.44 -8.19
#